data_AF-A0A7J3NVD6-F1
#
_entry.id   AF-A0A7J3NVD6-F1
#
_cell.length_a   1.000
_cell.length_b   1.000
_cell.length_c   1.000
_cell.angle_alpha   90.00
_cell.angle_beta   90.00
_cell.angle_gamma   90.00
#
_symmetry.space_group_name_H-M   'P 1'
#
loop_
_entity.id
_entity.type
_entity.pdbx_description
1 polymer ?
#
loop_
_entity_poly.entity_id
_entity_poly.type
_entity_poly.pdbx_seq_one_letter_code
_entity_poly.pdbx_strand_id
1 'polypeptide(L)'
;EEDCDVTIDMAHSYYCRYTDAEDLTRQIVEQRQQIIYLEKFFQKYVPGFENCKLTGIASYPKLRETRRIIGEYVLTGEDVVLARKFEDGIARAPAIIDIHHPTNPKEGFIGHIHLREPKEPAVCRPAQCTADTHRICRPGGYEARPRPGDYYEIPYRCLVPLKIDNLIVAGKGISTDFSASCMGYPPHGTGQAAGTAAAICIKDGIIPRKLDGKLVRKTLIEQGVPLDKEPAFLSQIKEKLKGKYVVGPGDFILVVTPEGSRVAV
;
A
#
# COMPACT_ATOMS: atom_id res chain seq x y z
N GLU A 1 -35.59 1.42 12.79
CA GLU A 1 -34.51 1.68 11.82
C GLU A 1 -33.31 2.10 12.63
N GLU A 2 -32.19 1.40 12.49
CA GLU A 2 -30.95 1.76 13.17
C GLU A 2 -30.15 2.66 12.23
N ASP A 3 -29.80 3.85 12.70
CA ASP A 3 -28.86 4.72 12.00
C ASP A 3 -27.46 4.09 12.06
N CYS A 4 -26.71 4.18 10.98
CA CYS A 4 -25.32 3.72 10.94
C CYS A 4 -24.40 4.79 10.36
N ASP A 5 -23.21 4.89 10.93
CA ASP A 5 -22.15 5.72 10.37
C ASP A 5 -21.44 4.97 9.24
N VAL A 6 -21.33 5.62 8.08
CA VAL A 6 -20.62 5.08 6.91
C VAL A 6 -19.47 6.01 6.55
N THR A 7 -18.26 5.47 6.47
CA THR A 7 -17.08 6.21 5.99
C THR A 7 -16.81 5.89 4.53
N ILE A 8 -16.62 6.92 3.70
CA ILE A 8 -16.40 6.78 2.26
C ILE A 8 -15.14 7.54 1.87
N ASP A 9 -14.20 6.84 1.22
CA ASP A 9 -12.98 7.41 0.64
C ASP A 9 -13.15 7.57 -0.88
N MET A 10 -13.64 8.72 -1.35
CA MET A 10 -13.89 8.95 -2.79
C MET A 10 -13.39 10.28 -3.36
N ALA A 11 -13.06 11.26 -2.52
CA ALA A 11 -12.58 12.54 -3.02
C ALA A 11 -11.11 12.42 -3.47
N HIS A 12 -10.81 12.84 -4.71
CA HIS A 12 -9.47 12.75 -5.28
C HIS A 12 -9.13 14.01 -6.05
N SER A 13 -7.93 14.53 -5.82
CA SER A 13 -7.36 15.65 -6.57
C SER A 13 -6.05 15.23 -7.20
N TYR A 14 -5.78 15.78 -8.38
CA TYR A 14 -4.59 15.49 -9.18
C TYR A 14 -3.67 16.71 -9.26
N TYR A 15 -2.45 16.49 -9.78
CA TYR A 15 -1.40 17.52 -9.91
C TYR A 15 -0.97 18.12 -8.57
N CYS A 16 -0.95 17.28 -7.53
CA CYS A 16 -0.76 17.71 -6.16
C CYS A 16 0.72 17.84 -5.79
N ARG A 17 1.16 19.04 -5.43
CA ARG A 17 2.48 19.38 -4.87
C ARG A 17 2.34 19.59 -3.37
N TYR A 18 2.61 18.54 -2.59
CA TYR A 18 2.40 18.60 -1.14
C TYR A 18 3.30 19.59 -0.37
N THR A 19 4.39 20.07 -0.97
CA THR A 19 5.24 21.10 -0.36
C THR A 19 4.84 22.52 -0.74
N ASP A 20 3.73 22.68 -1.46
CA ASP A 20 3.22 23.96 -1.91
C ASP A 20 1.91 24.27 -1.16
N ALA A 21 1.92 25.37 -0.40
CA ALA A 21 0.79 25.74 0.44
C ALA A 21 -0.44 26.12 -0.39
N GLU A 22 -0.26 26.80 -1.52
CA GLU A 22 -1.38 27.19 -2.40
C GLU A 22 -2.06 25.95 -2.98
N ASP A 23 -1.26 24.97 -3.37
CA ASP A 23 -1.76 23.73 -3.92
C ASP A 23 -2.48 22.87 -2.88
N LEU A 24 -2.01 22.85 -1.62
CA LEU A 24 -2.73 22.23 -0.51
C LEU A 24 -4.09 22.89 -0.27
N THR A 25 -4.16 24.23 -0.29
CA THR A 25 -5.42 24.96 -0.16
C THR A 25 -6.37 24.61 -1.30
N ARG A 26 -5.88 24.59 -2.55
CA ARG A 26 -6.66 24.18 -3.73
C ARG A 26 -7.25 22.78 -3.55
N GLN A 27 -6.42 21.80 -3.17
CA GLN A 27 -6.85 20.42 -2.96
C GLN A 27 -7.95 20.31 -1.89
N ILE A 28 -7.81 21.01 -0.77
CA ILE A 28 -8.82 21.00 0.30
C ILE A 28 -10.16 21.54 -0.20
N VAL A 29 -10.15 22.65 -0.94
CA VAL A 29 -11.37 23.25 -1.49
C VAL A 29 -12.02 22.30 -2.51
N GLU A 30 -11.23 21.76 -3.44
CA GLU A 30 -11.70 20.84 -4.48
C GLU A 30 -12.32 19.56 -3.89
N GLN A 31 -11.63 18.92 -2.95
CA GLN A 31 -12.13 17.69 -2.31
C GLN A 31 -13.39 17.94 -1.48
N ARG A 32 -13.49 19.09 -0.80
CA ARG A 32 -14.72 19.45 -0.06
C ARG A 32 -15.90 19.71 -1.00
N GLN A 33 -15.67 20.30 -2.17
CA GLN A 33 -16.71 20.43 -3.20
C GLN A 33 -17.18 19.05 -3.69
N GLN A 34 -16.24 18.12 -3.92
CA GLN A 34 -16.57 16.73 -4.29
C GLN A 34 -17.41 16.04 -3.21
N ILE A 35 -17.11 16.23 -1.93
CA ILE A 35 -17.90 15.66 -0.81
C ILE A 35 -19.34 16.15 -0.83
N ILE A 36 -19.57 17.45 -1.09
CA ILE A 36 -20.93 18.00 -1.20
C ILE A 36 -21.69 17.38 -2.38
N TYR A 37 -21.01 17.18 -3.52
CA TYR A 37 -21.63 16.49 -4.66
C TYR A 37 -21.92 15.01 -4.35
N LEU A 38 -21.04 14.37 -3.60
CA LEU A 38 -21.20 12.98 -3.18
C LEU A 38 -22.42 12.82 -2.28
N GLU A 39 -22.59 13.65 -1.25
CA GLU A 39 -23.77 13.60 -0.38
C GLU A 39 -25.08 13.72 -1.18
N LYS A 40 -25.14 14.67 -2.12
CA LYS A 40 -26.31 14.83 -3.00
C LYS A 40 -26.54 13.64 -3.92
N PHE A 41 -25.46 13.04 -4.43
CA PHE A 41 -25.54 11.84 -5.24
C PHE A 41 -26.11 10.68 -4.43
N PHE A 42 -25.62 10.46 -3.20
CA PHE A 42 -26.08 9.40 -2.32
C PHE A 42 -27.56 9.55 -1.97
N GLN A 43 -27.99 10.74 -1.53
CA GLN A 43 -29.39 11.03 -1.21
C GLN A 43 -30.35 10.78 -2.39
N LYS A 44 -29.87 10.96 -3.63
CA LYS A 44 -30.70 10.86 -4.83
C LYS A 44 -30.70 9.46 -5.46
N TYR A 45 -29.59 8.74 -5.39
CA TYR A 45 -29.36 7.55 -6.23
C TYR A 45 -28.98 6.29 -5.47
N VAL A 46 -28.64 6.38 -4.18
CA VAL A 46 -28.20 5.21 -3.39
C VAL A 46 -29.31 4.83 -2.41
N PRO A 47 -30.01 3.70 -2.63
CA PRO A 47 -31.07 3.25 -1.72
C PRO A 47 -30.58 3.12 -0.27
N GLY A 48 -31.36 3.65 0.66
CA GLY A 48 -31.05 3.68 2.09
C GLY A 48 -30.22 4.90 2.54
N PHE A 49 -29.79 5.76 1.61
CA PHE A 49 -29.05 6.99 1.91
C PHE A 49 -29.88 8.26 1.70
N GLU A 50 -31.18 8.15 1.47
CA GLU A 50 -32.08 9.27 1.15
C GLU A 50 -32.01 10.38 2.23
N ASN A 51 -31.80 9.97 3.48
CA ASN A 51 -31.69 10.86 4.64
C ASN A 51 -30.25 11.00 5.17
N CYS A 52 -29.23 10.51 4.45
CA CYS A 52 -27.85 10.55 4.95
C CYS A 52 -27.39 12.00 5.18
N LYS A 53 -26.56 12.19 6.21
CA LYS A 53 -25.94 13.48 6.54
C LYS A 53 -24.45 13.29 6.73
N LEU A 54 -23.71 14.31 6.34
CA LEU A 54 -22.29 14.39 6.64
C LEU A 54 -22.06 14.56 8.16
N THR A 55 -21.44 13.57 8.80
CA THR A 55 -21.08 13.61 10.23
C THR A 55 -19.63 14.07 10.46
N GLY A 56 -18.74 13.89 9.47
CA GLY A 56 -17.35 14.31 9.57
C GLY A 56 -16.60 14.30 8.23
N ILE A 57 -15.55 15.12 8.15
CA ILE A 57 -14.60 15.15 7.03
C ILE A 57 -13.18 15.05 7.61
N ALA A 58 -12.27 14.37 6.91
CA ALA A 58 -10.85 14.41 7.25
C ALA A 58 -10.31 15.85 7.24
N SER A 59 -9.59 16.23 8.30
CA SER A 59 -9.08 17.60 8.46
C SER A 59 -8.05 18.02 7.41
N TYR A 60 -7.37 17.06 6.78
CA TYR A 60 -6.33 17.29 5.79
C TYR A 60 -6.38 16.23 4.67
N PRO A 61 -5.96 16.58 3.43
CA PRO A 61 -5.85 15.63 2.34
C PRO A 61 -4.81 14.56 2.66
N LYS A 62 -5.16 13.29 2.44
CA LYS A 62 -4.21 12.18 2.57
C LYS A 62 -3.37 12.07 1.30
N LEU A 63 -2.07 11.82 1.47
CA LEU A 63 -1.14 11.68 0.36
C LEU A 63 -1.20 10.30 -0.31
N ARG A 64 -1.41 10.30 -1.63
CA ARG A 64 -1.20 9.12 -2.47
C ARG A 64 0.26 8.98 -2.93
N GLU A 65 0.92 10.08 -3.26
CA GLU A 65 2.31 10.09 -3.71
C GLU A 65 3.09 11.37 -3.28
N THR A 66 4.39 11.24 -2.96
CA THR A 66 5.32 12.33 -2.62
C THR A 66 6.79 11.91 -2.79
N ARG A 67 7.71 12.74 -2.29
CA ARG A 67 9.16 12.50 -2.30
C ARG A 67 9.50 11.33 -1.37
N ARG A 68 10.46 10.51 -1.82
CA ARG A 68 11.07 9.43 -1.06
C ARG A 68 12.58 9.59 -1.02
N ILE A 69 13.20 8.99 -0.01
CA ILE A 69 14.65 8.78 -0.02
C ILE A 69 15.01 7.64 -0.98
N ILE A 70 16.27 7.62 -1.40
CA ILE A 70 16.90 6.38 -1.86
C ILE A 70 17.70 5.82 -0.68
N GLY A 71 17.26 4.69 -0.18
CA GLY A 71 17.85 3.98 0.95
C GLY A 71 18.77 2.83 0.53
N GLU A 72 19.34 2.14 1.51
CA GLU A 72 20.19 0.96 1.29
C GLU A 72 19.48 -0.19 0.58
N TYR A 73 18.15 -0.21 0.67
CA TYR A 73 17.30 -1.06 -0.13
C TYR A 73 16.13 -0.24 -0.70
N VAL A 74 15.74 -0.50 -1.94
CA VAL A 74 14.54 0.06 -2.56
C VAL A 74 13.52 -1.06 -2.65
N LEU A 75 12.46 -0.98 -1.85
CA LEU A 75 11.37 -1.96 -1.94
C LEU A 75 10.66 -1.79 -3.28
N THR A 76 10.48 -2.88 -4.00
CA THR A 76 9.93 -2.88 -5.36
C THR A 76 8.52 -3.44 -5.41
N GLY A 77 7.78 -3.11 -6.47
CA GLY A 77 6.51 -3.77 -6.76
C GLY A 77 6.67 -5.30 -6.85
N GLU A 78 7.81 -5.78 -7.38
CA GLU A 78 8.11 -7.22 -7.45
C GLU A 78 8.18 -7.85 -6.06
N ASP A 79 8.83 -7.20 -5.09
CA ASP A 79 8.87 -7.67 -3.71
C ASP A 79 7.45 -7.81 -3.11
N VAL A 80 6.53 -6.92 -3.49
CA VAL A 80 5.15 -6.94 -3.01
C VAL A 80 4.36 -8.09 -3.63
N VAL A 81 4.37 -8.25 -4.96
CA VAL A 81 3.60 -9.34 -5.59
C VAL A 81 4.13 -10.72 -5.25
N LEU A 82 5.43 -10.81 -4.95
CA LEU A 82 6.07 -12.02 -4.48
C LEU A 82 5.99 -12.22 -2.97
N ALA A 83 5.29 -11.32 -2.24
CA ALA A 83 5.08 -11.42 -0.81
C ALA A 83 6.39 -11.60 -0.01
N ARG A 84 7.44 -10.88 -0.43
CA ARG A 84 8.82 -11.13 0.02
C ARG A 84 8.97 -10.91 1.52
N LYS A 85 9.71 -11.82 2.17
CA LYS A 85 10.10 -11.74 3.58
C LYS A 85 11.59 -11.39 3.68
N PHE A 86 11.97 -10.69 4.74
CA PHE A 86 13.31 -10.21 4.92
C PHE A 86 13.81 -10.58 6.31
N GLU A 87 15.09 -10.98 6.41
CA GLU A 87 15.71 -11.25 7.71
C GLU A 87 15.72 -10.00 8.62
N ASP A 88 15.79 -8.83 8.00
CA ASP A 88 15.70 -7.51 8.62
C ASP A 88 14.31 -6.86 8.46
N GLY A 89 13.24 -7.64 8.28
CA GLY A 89 11.88 -7.13 8.17
C GLY A 89 11.40 -6.45 9.46
N ILE A 90 11.04 -5.17 9.41
CA ILE A 90 10.64 -4.37 10.59
C ILE A 90 9.16 -4.00 10.60
N ALA A 91 8.49 -4.16 9.47
CA ALA A 91 7.06 -3.93 9.32
C ALA A 91 6.48 -4.89 8.27
N ARG A 92 5.17 -5.07 8.29
CA ARG A 92 4.44 -5.97 7.40
C ARG A 92 3.25 -5.25 6.82
N ALA A 93 2.92 -5.50 5.57
CA ALA A 93 1.72 -4.96 4.94
C ALA A 93 1.01 -6.05 4.13
N PRO A 94 -0.33 -6.01 4.04
CA PRO A 94 -1.06 -6.90 3.15
C PRO A 94 -0.59 -6.65 1.72
N ALA A 95 -0.41 -7.73 0.97
CA ALA A 95 0.02 -7.65 -0.41
C ALA A 95 -1.19 -7.24 -1.28
N ILE A 96 -1.40 -5.94 -1.47
CA ILE A 96 -2.51 -5.36 -2.27
C ILE A 96 -1.92 -4.35 -3.23
N ILE A 97 -2.18 -4.47 -4.53
CA ILE A 97 -1.84 -3.42 -5.51
C ILE A 97 -2.90 -2.35 -5.54
N ASP A 98 -2.50 -1.10 -5.29
CA ASP A 98 -3.35 0.08 -5.34
C ASP A 98 -2.65 1.27 -5.99
N ILE A 99 -2.24 1.11 -7.25
CA ILE A 99 -1.46 2.13 -7.96
C ILE A 99 -2.40 3.14 -8.60
N HIS A 100 -2.19 4.43 -8.27
CA HIS A 100 -2.96 5.55 -8.83
C HIS A 100 -2.03 6.43 -9.66
N HIS A 101 -2.47 6.80 -10.86
CA HIS A 101 -1.69 7.72 -11.67
C HIS A 101 -1.64 9.10 -11.00
N PRO A 102 -0.45 9.68 -10.75
CA PRO A 102 -0.32 10.88 -9.91
C PRO A 102 -0.87 12.16 -10.55
N THR A 103 -1.03 12.16 -11.87
CA THR A 103 -1.31 13.37 -12.65
C THR A 103 -2.37 13.21 -13.73
N ASN A 104 -3.06 12.07 -13.85
CA ASN A 104 -4.04 11.89 -14.92
C ASN A 104 -5.29 11.19 -14.38
N PRO A 105 -6.43 11.90 -14.24
CA PRO A 105 -7.66 11.31 -13.74
C PRO A 105 -8.30 10.28 -14.67
N LYS A 106 -7.91 10.27 -15.96
CA LYS A 106 -8.42 9.31 -16.95
C LYS A 106 -7.70 7.97 -16.89
N GLU A 107 -6.48 7.96 -16.35
CA GLU A 107 -5.71 6.76 -16.09
C GLU A 107 -6.16 6.29 -14.71
N GLY A 108 -7.04 5.29 -14.71
CA GLY A 108 -7.65 4.79 -13.48
C GLY A 108 -6.66 4.10 -12.54
N PHE A 109 -7.20 3.28 -11.66
CA PHE A 109 -6.42 2.40 -10.80
C PHE A 109 -5.74 1.29 -11.63
N ILE A 110 -4.47 1.02 -11.32
CA ILE A 110 -3.74 -0.13 -11.85
C ILE A 110 -3.61 -1.16 -10.73
N GLY A 111 -4.12 -2.38 -10.96
CA GLY A 111 -4.16 -3.47 -9.99
C GLY A 111 -3.04 -4.52 -10.14
N HIS A 112 -2.08 -4.30 -11.04
CA HIS A 112 -1.00 -5.25 -11.31
C HIS A 112 0.34 -4.55 -11.62
N ILE A 113 1.42 -5.34 -11.61
CA ILE A 113 2.72 -4.95 -12.18
C ILE A 113 3.11 -5.88 -13.32
N HIS A 114 4.23 -5.60 -13.98
CA HIS A 114 4.79 -6.47 -15.01
C HIS A 114 6.02 -7.22 -14.52
N LEU A 115 5.99 -8.54 -14.69
CA LEU A 115 7.15 -9.42 -14.54
C LEU A 115 7.57 -9.94 -15.91
N ARG A 116 8.87 -10.19 -16.09
CA ARG A 116 9.39 -10.81 -17.33
C ARG A 116 8.84 -12.22 -17.53
N GLU A 117 8.72 -12.96 -16.43
CA GLU A 117 8.29 -14.35 -16.37
C GLU A 117 7.33 -14.52 -15.18
N PRO A 118 6.39 -15.48 -15.24
CA PRO A 118 5.46 -15.72 -14.14
C PRO A 118 6.24 -16.31 -12.95
N LYS A 119 5.98 -15.80 -11.76
CA LYS A 119 6.67 -16.21 -10.53
C LYS A 119 5.68 -16.42 -9.40
N GLU A 120 5.77 -17.57 -8.74
CA GLU A 120 5.05 -17.82 -7.51
C GLU A 120 5.64 -16.97 -6.35
N PRO A 121 4.83 -16.49 -5.40
CA PRO A 121 3.39 -16.77 -5.23
C PRO A 121 2.43 -15.90 -6.05
N ALA A 122 2.94 -14.99 -6.90
CA ALA A 122 2.11 -14.01 -7.59
C ALA A 122 1.12 -14.67 -8.57
N VAL A 123 -0.11 -14.14 -8.62
CA VAL A 123 -1.13 -14.56 -9.57
C VAL A 123 -0.86 -13.88 -10.91
N CYS A 124 -0.32 -14.67 -11.84
CA CYS A 124 0.16 -14.17 -13.12
C CYS A 124 -0.79 -14.52 -14.28
N ARG A 125 -0.87 -13.64 -15.28
CA ARG A 125 -1.37 -13.97 -16.62
C ARG A 125 -0.55 -13.25 -17.70
N PRO A 126 -0.52 -13.74 -18.95
CA PRO A 126 0.08 -13.00 -20.06
C PRO A 126 -0.51 -11.59 -20.14
N ALA A 127 0.34 -10.60 -20.41
CA ALA A 127 -0.11 -9.21 -20.48
C ALA A 127 -1.15 -8.98 -21.57
N GLN A 128 -2.24 -8.31 -21.21
CA GLN A 128 -3.35 -7.91 -22.07
C GLN A 128 -3.40 -6.39 -22.27
N CYS A 129 -2.70 -5.65 -21.41
CA CYS A 129 -2.66 -4.20 -21.43
C CYS A 129 -1.67 -3.62 -22.46
N THR A 130 -1.95 -2.39 -22.90
CA THR A 130 -1.12 -1.68 -23.88
C THR A 130 -0.30 -0.59 -23.21
N ALA A 131 0.71 -0.06 -23.91
CA ALA A 131 1.51 1.05 -23.40
C ALA A 131 0.65 2.29 -23.09
N ASP A 132 -0.48 2.44 -23.78
CA ASP A 132 -1.41 3.55 -23.54
C ASP A 132 -2.08 3.47 -22.17
N THR A 133 -2.28 2.27 -21.62
CA THR A 133 -2.84 2.06 -20.28
C THR A 133 -1.77 2.01 -19.19
N HIS A 134 -0.48 2.15 -19.55
CA HIS A 134 0.65 2.09 -18.63
C HIS A 134 1.73 3.10 -19.01
N ARG A 135 1.61 4.33 -18.48
CA ARG A 135 2.63 5.38 -18.70
C ARG A 135 3.80 5.32 -17.73
N ILE A 136 3.63 4.60 -16.62
CA ILE A 136 4.62 4.50 -15.53
C ILE A 136 5.45 3.22 -15.62
N CYS A 137 4.89 2.17 -16.21
CA CYS A 137 5.53 0.89 -16.44
C CYS A 137 5.38 0.54 -17.93
N ARG A 138 6.39 0.00 -18.60
CA ARG A 138 6.18 -0.53 -19.95
C ARG A 138 5.55 -1.92 -19.84
N PRO A 139 4.36 -2.15 -20.41
CA PRO A 139 3.74 -3.45 -20.36
C PRO A 139 4.54 -4.45 -21.18
N GLY A 140 4.62 -5.68 -20.67
CA GLY A 140 5.36 -6.78 -21.26
C GLY A 140 5.42 -7.98 -20.33
N GLY A 141 5.71 -9.16 -20.89
CA GLY A 141 5.76 -10.41 -20.15
C GLY A 141 4.41 -10.77 -19.54
N TYR A 142 4.34 -10.74 -18.21
CA TYR A 142 3.19 -11.22 -17.43
C TYR A 142 2.70 -10.12 -16.47
N GLU A 143 1.39 -9.93 -16.44
CA GLU A 143 0.73 -9.14 -15.40
C GLU A 143 0.70 -9.95 -14.11
N ALA A 144 1.28 -9.42 -13.05
CA ALA A 144 1.40 -10.08 -11.75
C ALA A 144 0.61 -9.32 -10.69
N ARG A 145 -0.16 -10.08 -9.91
CA ARG A 145 -0.91 -9.58 -8.75
C ARG A 145 -0.47 -10.34 -7.51
N PRO A 146 -0.48 -9.69 -6.33
CA PRO A 146 -0.19 -10.38 -5.09
C PRO A 146 -1.24 -11.46 -4.84
N ARG A 147 -0.83 -12.58 -4.25
CA ARG A 147 -1.79 -13.60 -3.83
C ARG A 147 -2.62 -13.06 -2.66
N PRO A 148 -3.96 -13.12 -2.74
CA PRO A 148 -4.79 -12.74 -1.60
C PRO A 148 -4.47 -13.61 -0.38
N GLY A 149 -4.50 -13.00 0.80
CA GLY A 149 -4.14 -13.69 2.03
C GLY A 149 -2.63 -13.84 2.26
N ASP A 150 -1.80 -13.12 1.51
CA ASP A 150 -0.37 -12.98 1.78
C ASP A 150 0.00 -11.54 2.21
N TYR A 151 1.24 -11.38 2.65
CA TYR A 151 1.81 -10.12 3.11
C TYR A 151 3.23 -9.96 2.59
N TYR A 152 3.78 -8.76 2.56
CA TYR A 152 5.22 -8.56 2.38
C TYR A 152 5.80 -7.89 3.62
N GLU A 153 7.12 -7.97 3.76
CA GLU A 153 7.84 -7.27 4.81
C GLU A 153 8.58 -6.05 4.25
N ILE A 154 8.76 -5.05 5.10
CA ILE A 154 9.56 -3.86 4.81
C ILE A 154 10.88 -4.03 5.57
N PRO A 155 12.03 -4.15 4.88
CA PRO A 155 13.31 -4.29 5.55
C PRO A 155 13.77 -2.97 6.18
N TYR A 156 14.56 -3.06 7.26
CA TYR A 156 15.16 -1.89 7.93
C TYR A 156 15.92 -0.98 6.96
N ARG A 157 16.61 -1.58 5.98
CA ARG A 157 17.36 -0.87 4.94
C ARG A 157 16.52 0.10 4.09
N CYS A 158 15.20 -0.02 4.07
CA CYS A 158 14.33 0.97 3.43
C CYS A 158 14.27 2.31 4.19
N LEU A 159 14.60 2.32 5.48
CA LEU A 159 14.52 3.49 6.35
C LEU A 159 15.83 4.29 6.37
N VAL A 160 16.94 3.70 5.91
CA VAL A 160 18.31 4.23 6.01
C VAL A 160 18.75 4.88 4.69
N PRO A 161 18.95 6.21 4.62
CA PRO A 161 19.37 6.90 3.41
C PRO A 161 20.81 6.56 2.96
N LEU A 162 21.04 6.50 1.64
CA LEU A 162 22.38 6.25 1.08
C LEU A 162 23.38 7.38 1.30
N LYS A 163 22.91 8.63 1.43
CA LYS A 163 23.77 9.83 1.38
C LYS A 163 23.86 10.60 2.69
N ILE A 164 23.07 10.24 3.69
CA ILE A 164 22.99 10.96 4.97
C ILE A 164 23.10 9.93 6.09
N ASP A 165 24.12 10.07 6.93
CA ASP A 165 24.49 9.03 7.90
C ASP A 165 23.67 9.09 9.19
N ASN A 166 23.22 10.29 9.60
CA ASN A 166 22.51 10.52 10.86
C ASN A 166 21.02 10.82 10.64
N LEU A 167 20.39 10.09 9.71
CA LEU A 167 18.97 10.26 9.36
C LEU A 167 18.32 8.89 9.25
N ILE A 168 17.13 8.75 9.86
CA ILE A 168 16.21 7.63 9.62
C ILE A 168 14.91 8.24 9.10
N VAL A 169 14.37 7.65 8.04
CA VAL A 169 13.08 8.07 7.48
C VAL A 169 12.06 6.96 7.70
N ALA A 170 10.85 7.34 8.12
CA ALA A 170 9.72 6.43 8.33
C ALA A 170 8.48 6.94 7.59
N GLY A 171 7.45 6.11 7.50
CA GLY A 171 6.20 6.47 6.81
C GLY A 171 6.39 6.57 5.29
N LYS A 172 5.77 7.57 4.64
CA LYS A 172 5.71 7.66 3.16
C LYS A 172 7.01 8.06 2.48
N GLY A 173 7.95 8.57 3.25
CA GLY A 173 9.25 8.99 2.72
C GLY A 173 10.27 7.85 2.58
N ILE A 174 9.96 6.62 3.01
CA ILE A 174 10.91 5.50 2.95
C ILE A 174 11.27 5.11 1.52
N SER A 175 12.33 4.33 1.37
CA SER A 175 12.87 3.92 0.08
C SER A 175 12.03 2.82 -0.59
N THR A 176 11.21 3.24 -1.55
CA THR A 176 10.41 2.34 -2.41
C THR A 176 10.40 2.84 -3.85
N ASP A 177 10.18 1.91 -4.79
CA ASP A 177 9.76 2.30 -6.14
C ASP A 177 8.32 2.85 -6.14
N PHE A 178 7.90 3.39 -7.27
CA PHE A 178 6.56 3.97 -7.41
C PHE A 178 5.47 2.93 -7.11
N SER A 179 5.59 1.73 -7.68
CA SER A 179 4.60 0.66 -7.54
C SER A 179 4.41 0.24 -6.08
N ALA A 180 5.50 0.09 -5.33
CA ALA A 180 5.49 -0.26 -3.91
C ALA A 180 5.05 0.91 -3.01
N SER A 181 5.29 2.17 -3.40
CA SER A 181 4.89 3.34 -2.60
C SER A 181 3.38 3.59 -2.56
N CYS A 182 2.68 3.23 -3.64
CA CYS A 182 1.23 3.41 -3.73
C CYS A 182 0.45 2.36 -2.92
N MET A 183 1.15 1.34 -2.44
CA MET A 183 0.62 0.29 -1.59
C MET A 183 0.48 0.84 -0.18
N GLY A 184 -0.66 0.66 0.48
CA GLY A 184 -0.90 1.13 1.85
C GLY A 184 -0.01 0.46 2.91
N TYR A 185 1.30 0.75 2.93
CA TYR A 185 2.21 0.27 3.97
C TYR A 185 1.86 0.94 5.32
N PRO A 186 1.93 0.23 6.46
CA PRO A 186 1.52 0.79 7.75
C PRO A 186 2.58 1.74 8.28
N PRO A 187 2.33 3.06 8.33
CA PRO A 187 3.32 4.04 8.79
C PRO A 187 3.70 3.79 10.26
N HIS A 188 2.77 3.28 11.07
CA HIS A 188 2.99 2.98 12.48
C HIS A 188 4.11 1.95 12.71
N GLY A 189 4.15 0.87 11.91
CA GLY A 189 5.19 -0.14 12.03
C GLY A 189 6.58 0.42 11.72
N THR A 190 6.71 1.18 10.62
CA THR A 190 7.98 1.83 10.27
C THR A 190 8.39 2.92 11.27
N GLY A 191 7.41 3.62 11.87
CA GLY A 191 7.67 4.64 12.89
C GLY A 191 8.20 4.04 14.19
N GLN A 192 7.58 2.96 14.68
CA GLN A 192 8.08 2.24 15.86
C GLN A 192 9.49 1.67 15.60
N ALA A 193 9.69 1.05 14.43
CA ALA A 193 11.00 0.54 14.03
C ALA A 193 12.08 1.62 13.99
N ALA A 194 11.77 2.79 13.42
CA ALA A 194 12.68 3.93 13.38
C ALA A 194 13.06 4.41 14.78
N GLY A 195 12.09 4.52 15.70
CA GLY A 195 12.34 4.89 17.10
C GLY A 195 13.22 3.88 17.83
N THR A 196 12.91 2.59 17.69
CA THR A 196 13.72 1.50 18.26
C THR A 196 15.15 1.52 17.70
N ALA A 197 15.31 1.68 16.39
CA ALA A 197 16.62 1.78 15.76
C ALA A 197 17.42 3.00 16.25
N ALA A 198 16.78 4.16 16.37
CA ALA A 198 17.43 5.37 16.89
C ALA A 198 17.90 5.18 18.34
N ALA A 199 17.09 4.55 19.19
CA ALA A 199 17.45 4.26 20.58
C ALA A 199 18.67 3.33 20.67
N ILE A 200 18.73 2.28 19.83
CA ILE A 200 19.89 1.37 19.76
C ILE A 200 21.14 2.13 19.27
N CYS A 201 21.00 2.95 18.22
CA CYS A 201 22.10 3.76 17.68
C CYS A 201 22.72 4.68 18.75
N ILE A 202 21.88 5.38 19.52
CA ILE A 202 22.33 6.28 20.59
C ILE A 202 23.03 5.49 21.70
N LYS A 203 22.44 4.37 22.13
CA LYS A 203 22.99 3.52 23.19
C LYS A 203 24.37 2.97 22.83
N ASP A 204 24.53 2.50 21.59
CA ASP A 204 25.73 1.80 21.15
C ASP A 204 26.75 2.75 20.50
N GLY A 205 26.42 4.05 20.35
CA GLY A 205 27.31 5.05 19.74
C GLY A 205 27.55 4.81 18.25
N ILE A 206 26.59 4.25 17.53
CA ILE A 206 26.68 3.92 16.10
C ILE A 206 25.70 4.73 15.26
N ILE A 207 26.03 4.93 13.99
CA ILE A 207 25.11 5.52 13.02
C ILE A 207 24.11 4.47 12.49
N PRO A 208 22.90 4.87 12.06
CA PRO A 208 21.90 3.99 11.45
C PRO A 208 22.44 3.01 10.41
N ARG A 209 23.37 3.46 9.55
CA ARG A 209 23.98 2.61 8.50
C ARG A 209 24.83 1.45 9.05
N LYS A 210 25.32 1.56 10.28
CA LYS A 210 26.13 0.54 10.94
C LYS A 210 25.29 -0.41 11.79
N LEU A 211 24.01 -0.12 11.98
CA LEU A 211 23.10 -0.96 12.74
C LEU A 211 22.63 -2.16 11.92
N ASP A 212 22.78 -3.36 12.47
CA ASP A 212 22.17 -4.56 11.88
C ASP A 212 20.64 -4.52 12.05
N GLY A 213 19.91 -4.47 10.94
CA GLY A 213 18.45 -4.46 10.95
C GLY A 213 17.82 -5.69 11.60
N LYS A 214 18.53 -6.83 11.67
CA LYS A 214 18.09 -8.02 12.42
C LYS A 214 17.96 -7.74 13.91
N LEU A 215 18.84 -6.89 14.46
CA LEU A 215 18.76 -6.48 15.86
C LEU A 215 17.50 -5.65 16.10
N VAL A 216 17.17 -4.72 15.18
CA VAL A 216 15.93 -3.93 15.26
C VAL A 216 14.71 -4.85 15.24
N ARG A 217 14.66 -5.80 14.31
CA ARG A 217 13.58 -6.81 14.24
C ARG A 217 13.47 -7.60 15.54
N LYS A 218 14.59 -8.09 16.07
CA LYS A 218 14.64 -8.83 17.33
C LYS A 218 14.09 -8.00 18.49
N THR A 219 14.54 -6.75 18.64
CA THR A 219 14.05 -5.86 19.69
C THR A 219 12.57 -5.54 19.55
N LEU A 220 12.05 -5.38 18.32
CA LEU A 220 10.60 -5.21 18.10
C LEU A 220 9.80 -6.45 18.55
N ILE A 221 10.31 -7.66 18.30
CA ILE A 221 9.69 -8.90 18.79
C ILE A 221 9.70 -8.96 20.31
N GLU A 222 10.81 -8.58 20.95
CA GLU A 222 10.92 -8.48 22.42
C GLU A 222 9.95 -7.43 23.01
N GLN A 223 9.64 -6.38 22.25
CA GLN A 223 8.61 -5.37 22.59
C GLN A 223 7.17 -5.86 22.32
N GLY A 224 6.98 -7.10 21.87
CA GLY A 224 5.66 -7.68 21.62
C GLY A 224 5.10 -7.45 20.22
N VAL A 225 5.89 -6.92 19.28
CA VAL A 225 5.46 -6.83 17.87
C VAL A 225 5.58 -8.22 17.23
N PRO A 226 4.49 -8.82 16.73
CA PRO A 226 4.48 -10.22 16.28
C PRO A 226 5.11 -10.37 14.89
N LEU A 227 6.42 -10.12 14.75
CA LEU A 227 7.17 -10.24 13.50
C LEU A 227 7.72 -11.65 13.24
N ASP A 228 7.57 -12.57 14.18
CA ASP A 228 8.04 -13.96 14.11
C ASP A 228 6.95 -14.96 13.67
N LYS A 229 5.67 -14.55 13.71
CA LYS A 229 4.51 -15.42 13.41
C LYS A 229 3.72 -14.88 12.23
N GLU A 230 2.95 -15.72 11.54
CA GLU A 230 2.01 -15.24 10.52
C GLU A 230 0.95 -14.31 11.15
N PRO A 231 0.58 -13.19 10.50
CA PRO A 231 -0.51 -12.35 10.97
C PRO A 231 -1.81 -13.12 11.19
N ALA A 232 -2.40 -13.02 12.38
CA ALA A 232 -3.55 -13.83 12.79
C ALA A 232 -4.81 -13.64 11.91
N PHE A 233 -4.98 -12.48 11.27
CA PHE A 233 -6.10 -12.25 10.36
C PHE A 233 -5.99 -13.06 9.07
N LEU A 234 -4.78 -13.46 8.66
CA LEU A 234 -4.56 -14.19 7.42
C LEU A 234 -4.98 -15.65 7.52
N SER A 235 -4.86 -16.29 8.68
CA SER A 235 -5.28 -17.69 8.84
C SER A 235 -6.79 -17.86 8.58
N GLN A 236 -7.61 -16.93 9.10
CA GLN A 236 -9.06 -16.90 8.88
C GLN A 236 -9.43 -16.69 7.40
N ILE A 237 -8.65 -15.88 6.69
CA ILE A 237 -8.85 -15.60 5.27
C ILE A 237 -8.42 -16.80 4.44
N LYS A 238 -7.24 -17.38 4.69
CA LYS A 238 -6.69 -18.51 3.93
C LYS A 238 -7.60 -19.73 3.94
N GLU A 239 -8.32 -19.99 5.03
CA GLU A 239 -9.30 -21.08 5.08
C GLU A 239 -10.45 -20.89 4.09
N LYS A 240 -10.90 -19.64 3.89
CA LYS A 240 -11.96 -19.26 2.96
C LYS A 240 -11.47 -19.15 1.50
N LEU A 241 -10.17 -19.03 1.30
CA LEU A 241 -9.53 -18.86 -0.02
C LEU A 241 -8.87 -20.13 -0.56
N LYS A 242 -9.31 -21.31 -0.11
CA LYS A 242 -8.82 -22.59 -0.63
C LYS A 242 -9.33 -22.80 -2.06
N GLY A 243 -8.43 -22.75 -3.03
CA GLY A 243 -8.77 -22.98 -4.43
C GLY A 243 -7.68 -22.50 -5.39
N LYS A 244 -8.01 -22.53 -6.69
CA LYS A 244 -7.12 -22.00 -7.72
C LYS A 244 -7.39 -20.50 -7.90
N TYR A 245 -6.35 -19.69 -7.75
CA TYR A 245 -6.44 -18.26 -8.02
C TYR A 245 -6.41 -17.99 -9.53
N VAL A 246 -7.34 -17.17 -10.00
CA VAL A 246 -7.41 -16.73 -11.40
C VAL A 246 -7.69 -15.24 -11.46
N VAL A 247 -7.27 -14.59 -12.54
CA VAL A 247 -7.57 -13.18 -12.78
C VAL A 247 -8.95 -13.08 -13.44
N GLY A 248 -9.87 -12.38 -12.79
CA GLY A 248 -11.22 -12.13 -13.26
C GLY A 248 -11.37 -10.85 -14.08
N PRO A 249 -12.61 -10.51 -14.46
CA PRO A 249 -12.95 -9.22 -15.04
C PRO A 249 -12.56 -8.07 -14.10
N GLY A 250 -12.19 -6.91 -14.66
CA GLY A 250 -11.88 -5.72 -13.85
C GLY A 250 -10.57 -5.80 -13.05
N ASP A 251 -9.69 -6.73 -13.40
CA ASP A 251 -8.37 -6.92 -12.76
C ASP A 251 -8.38 -7.57 -11.37
N PHE A 252 -9.55 -8.00 -10.89
CA PHE A 252 -9.72 -8.64 -9.58
C PHE A 252 -9.24 -10.09 -9.56
N ILE A 253 -8.85 -10.57 -8.38
CA ILE A 253 -8.50 -11.98 -8.18
C ILE A 253 -9.75 -12.74 -7.76
N LEU A 254 -9.99 -13.87 -8.42
CA LEU A 254 -11.04 -14.81 -8.06
C LEU A 254 -10.41 -16.10 -7.53
N VAL A 255 -11.04 -16.68 -6.53
CA VAL A 255 -10.75 -18.06 -6.11
C VAL A 255 -11.78 -18.97 -6.75
N VAL A 256 -11.28 -19.95 -7.52
CA VAL A 256 -12.07 -21.07 -8.02
C VAL A 256 -12.04 -22.16 -6.96
N THR A 257 -13.17 -22.40 -6.29
CA THR A 257 -13.31 -23.42 -5.25
C THR A 257 -13.24 -24.83 -5.85
N PRO A 258 -13.01 -25.88 -5.05
CA PRO A 258 -13.02 -27.27 -5.54
C PRO A 258 -14.32 -27.66 -6.25
N GLU A 259 -15.44 -27.04 -5.88
CA GLU A 259 -16.77 -27.25 -6.46
C GLU A 259 -16.99 -26.45 -7.76
N GLY A 260 -15.99 -25.69 -8.21
CA GLY A 260 -16.01 -24.90 -9.46
C GLY A 260 -16.63 -23.51 -9.33
N SER A 261 -17.10 -23.13 -8.14
CA SER A 261 -17.64 -21.78 -7.86
C SER A 261 -16.53 -20.74 -7.91
N ARG A 262 -16.84 -19.54 -8.40
CA ARG A 262 -15.92 -18.40 -8.43
C ARG A 262 -16.30 -17.39 -7.36
N VAL A 263 -15.37 -17.12 -6.45
CA VAL A 263 -15.56 -16.15 -5.36
C VAL A 263 -14.56 -15.01 -5.56
N ALA A 264 -15.06 -13.77 -5.58
CA ALA A 264 -14.20 -12.59 -5.60
C ALA A 264 -13.55 -12.41 -4.23
N VAL A 265 -12.26 -12.06 -4.24
CA VAL A 265 -11.45 -11.86 -3.04
C VAL A 265 -11.04 -10.40 -2.91
#